data_AF-A0A0U2PGN2-F1
#
_entry.id   AF-A0A0U2PGN2-F1
#
_cell.length_a   1.000
_cell.length_b   1.000
_cell.length_c   1.000
_cell.angle_alpha   90.00
_cell.angle_beta   90.00
_cell.angle_gamma   90.00
#
_symmetry.space_group_name_H-M   'P 1'
#
loop_
_entity.id
_entity.type
_entity.pdbx_description
1 polymer ?
#
loop_
_entity_poly.entity_id
_entity_poly.type
_entity_poly.pdbx_seq_one_letter_code
_entity_poly.pdbx_strand_id
1 'polypeptide(L)' 'MLRTLRITVGALFTLVGVVFAILPGSILFLLSGLVLLSMEFPKIRNALGHCQKAMQTSARKLDRYLLQRKLSR' A
#
# COMPACT_ATOMS: atom_id res chain seq x y z
N MET A 1 -11.95 10.45 22.03
CA MET A 1 -12.83 9.68 21.11
C MET A 1 -12.26 9.56 19.70
N LEU A 2 -11.96 10.65 18.98
CA LEU A 2 -11.48 10.57 17.58
C LEU A 2 -10.20 9.74 17.40
N ARG A 3 -9.26 9.83 18.35
CA ARG A 3 -7.99 9.10 18.30
C ARG A 3 -8.18 7.58 18.27
N THR A 4 -8.95 7.06 19.22
CA THR A 4 -9.25 5.63 19.32
C THR A 4 -10.01 5.14 18.09
N LEU A 5 -10.99 5.91 17.62
CA LEU A 5 -11.78 5.57 16.44
C LEU A 5 -10.91 5.51 15.18
N ARG A 6 -9.97 6.45 15.02
CA ARG A 6 -9.00 6.46 13.91
C ARG A 6 -8.07 5.25 13.93
N ILE A 7 -7.58 4.86 15.10
CA ILE A 7 -6.73 3.67 15.27
C ILE A 7 -7.52 2.41 14.94
N THR A 8 -8.75 2.25 15.45
CA THR A 8 -9.59 1.09 15.19
C THR A 8 -9.96 0.97 13.71
N VAL A 9 -10.40 2.08 13.09
CA VAL A 9 -10.75 2.10 11.66
C VAL A 9 -9.52 1.81 10.79
N GLY A 10 -8.39 2.44 11.09
CA GLY A 10 -7.16 2.18 10.35
C GLY A 10 -6.68 0.73 10.49
N ALA A 11 -6.77 0.14 11.69
CA ALA A 11 -6.37 -1.24 11.92
C ALA A 11 -7.27 -2.23 11.16
N LEU A 12 -8.59 -1.97 11.16
CA LEU A 12 -9.55 -2.74 10.38
C LEU A 12 -9.27 -2.64 8.87
N PHE A 13 -9.04 -1.43 8.36
CA PHE A 13 -8.69 -1.21 6.96
C PHE A 13 -7.38 -1.89 6.57
N THR A 14 -6.36 -1.86 7.43
CA THR A 14 -5.10 -2.55 7.18
C THR A 14 -5.32 -4.06 7.14
N LEU A 15 -6.06 -4.65 8.08
CA LEU A 15 -6.36 -6.10 8.09
C LEU A 15 -7.11 -6.54 6.82
N VAL A 16 -8.20 -5.83 6.50
CA VAL A 16 -8.98 -6.08 5.27
C VAL A 16 -8.10 -5.88 4.02
N GLY A 17 -7.27 -4.84 4.04
CA GLY A 17 -6.32 -4.55 2.98
C GLY A 17 -5.25 -5.62 2.77
N VAL A 18 -4.77 -6.28 3.83
CA VAL A 18 -3.84 -7.42 3.71
C VAL A 18 -4.53 -8.58 3.00
N VAL A 19 -5.77 -8.89 3.38
CA VAL A 19 -6.56 -9.94 2.73
C VAL A 19 -6.74 -9.63 1.24
N PHE A 20 -7.13 -8.40 0.88
CA PHE A 20 -7.28 -7.95 -0.52
C PHE A 20 -5.96 -7.69 -1.27
N ALA A 21 -4.83 -7.68 -0.60
CA ALA A 21 -3.52 -7.67 -1.26
C ALA A 21 -3.12 -9.09 -1.70
N ILE A 22 -3.59 -10.12 -0.97
CA ILE A 22 -3.33 -11.53 -1.26
C ILE A 22 -4.37 -12.09 -2.23
N LEU A 23 -5.66 -11.93 -1.92
CA LEU A 23 -6.73 -12.17 -2.88
C LEU A 23 -6.68 -11.00 -3.86
N PRO A 24 -6.45 -11.22 -5.18
CA PRO A 24 -6.27 -10.15 -6.15
C PRO A 24 -7.48 -9.21 -6.12
N GLY A 25 -7.33 -8.15 -5.35
CA GLY A 25 -8.34 -7.15 -5.04
C GLY A 25 -7.66 -5.79 -4.98
N SER A 26 -8.16 -4.90 -4.11
CA SER A 26 -7.66 -3.53 -4.06
C SER A 26 -6.64 -3.32 -2.94
N ILE A 27 -5.38 -3.14 -3.31
CA ILE A 27 -4.31 -2.73 -2.39
C ILE A 27 -4.56 -1.34 -1.77
N LEU A 28 -5.54 -0.58 -2.28
CA LEU A 28 -5.92 0.73 -1.75
C LEU A 28 -6.46 0.63 -0.33
N PHE A 29 -7.13 -0.47 0.05
CA PHE A 29 -7.58 -0.69 1.43
C PHE A 29 -6.39 -0.80 2.39
N LEU A 30 -5.34 -1.51 1.97
CA LEU A 30 -4.10 -1.63 2.74
C LEU A 30 -3.44 -0.27 2.91
N LEU A 31 -3.26 0.46 1.80
CA LEU A 31 -2.60 1.77 1.81
C LEU A 31 -3.37 2.80 2.63
N SER A 32 -4.70 2.85 2.51
CA SER A 32 -5.53 3.79 3.27
C SER A 32 -5.52 3.50 4.77
N GLY A 33 -5.61 2.23 5.19
CA GLY A 33 -5.45 1.85 6.60
C GLY A 33 -4.08 2.22 7.15
N LEU A 34 -3.03 1.97 6.38
CA LEU A 34 -1.65 2.26 6.77
C LEU A 34 -1.39 3.77 6.83
N VAL A 35 -1.98 4.57 5.94
CA VAL A 35 -1.98 6.05 6.01
C VAL A 35 -2.65 6.52 7.29
N LEU A 36 -3.82 5.98 7.65
CA LEU A 36 -4.51 6.34 8.89
C LEU A 36 -3.68 6.02 10.13
N LEU A 37 -3.04 4.85 10.19
CA LEU A 37 -2.15 4.48 11.30
C LEU A 37 -0.85 5.29 11.33
N SER A 38 -0.34 5.71 10.17
CA SER A 38 0.92 6.47 10.07
C SER A 38 0.86 7.85 10.73
N MET A 39 -0.35 8.41 10.86
CA MET A 39 -0.57 9.69 11.54
C MET A 39 -0.39 9.58 13.07
N GLU A 40 -0.63 8.40 13.63
CA GLU A 40 -0.53 8.13 15.07
C GLU A 40 0.81 7.50 15.45
N PHE A 41 1.38 6.67 14.57
CA PHE A 41 2.57 5.89 14.82
C PHE A 41 3.65 6.18 13.77
N PRO A 42 4.75 6.87 14.12
CA PRO A 42 5.80 7.21 13.16
C PRO A 42 6.48 5.96 12.56
N LYS A 43 6.50 4.84 13.29
CA LYS A 43 6.99 3.54 12.79
C LYS A 43 6.18 3.04 11.59
N ILE A 44 4.86 3.23 11.59
CA ILE A 44 3.97 2.84 10.49
C ILE A 44 4.22 3.73 9.26
N ARG A 45 4.55 5.01 9.47
CA ARG A 45 4.90 5.93 8.37
C ARG A 45 6.11 5.44 7.57
N ASN A 46 7.12 4.91 8.26
CA ASN A 46 8.29 4.31 7.61
C ASN A 46 7.93 3.05 6.82
N ALA A 47 7.08 2.18 7.39
CA ALA A 47 6.57 0.99 6.71
C ALA A 47 5.78 1.35 5.44
N LEU A 48 4.88 2.34 5.53
CA LEU A 48 4.11 2.86 4.39
C LEU A 48 5.02 3.39 3.28
N GLY A 49 6.04 4.17 3.64
CA GLY A 49 7.03 4.67 2.68
C GLY A 49 7.78 3.53 1.98
N HIS A 50 8.10 2.45 2.70
CA HIS A 50 8.73 1.26 2.11
C HIS A 50 7.78 0.55 1.13
N CYS A 51 6.52 0.33 1.51
CA CYS A 51 5.50 -0.26 0.63
C CYS A 51 5.30 0.57 -0.65
N GLN A 52 5.18 1.90 -0.53
CA GLN A 52 4.99 2.79 -1.68
C GLN A 52 6.22 2.79 -2.61
N LYS A 53 7.44 2.80 -2.06
CA LYS A 53 8.68 2.71 -2.86
C LYS A 53 8.80 1.37 -3.59
N ALA A 54 8.49 0.26 -2.91
CA ALA A 54 8.50 -1.07 -3.51
C ALA A 54 7.49 -1.16 -4.66
N MET A 55 6.29 -0.60 -4.47
CA MET A 55 5.25 -0.52 -5.50
C MET A 55 5.70 0.30 -6.71
N GLN A 56 6.23 1.52 -6.51
CA GLN A 56 6.75 2.35 -7.60
C GLN A 56 7.90 1.65 -8.36
N THR A 57 8.81 1.02 -7.64
CA THR A 57 9.95 0.32 -8.25
C THR A 57 9.49 -0.85 -9.10
N SER A 58 8.50 -1.61 -8.61
CA SER A 58 7.92 -2.75 -9.33
C SER A 58 7.16 -2.29 -10.57
N ALA A 59 6.34 -1.23 -10.46
CA ALA A 59 5.65 -0.63 -11.60
C ALA A 59 6.64 -0.15 -12.67
N ARG A 60 7.68 0.60 -12.29
CA ARG A 60 8.74 1.05 -13.24
C ARG A 60 9.49 -0.10 -13.89
N LYS A 61 9.68 -1.23 -13.20
CA LYS A 61 10.28 -2.43 -13.79
C LYS A 61 9.34 -3.06 -14.81
N LEU A 62 8.06 -3.18 -14.48
CA LEU A 62 7.03 -3.70 -15.38
C LEU A 62 6.87 -2.81 -16.63
N ASP A 63 6.81 -1.50 -16.46
CA ASP A 63 6.69 -0.55 -17.57
C ASP A 63 7.86 -0.66 -18.54
N ARG A 64 9.11 -0.71 -18.01
CA ARG A 64 10.30 -0.90 -18.84
C ARG A 64 10.30 -2.24 -19.56
N TYR A 65 9.88 -3.31 -18.87
CA TYR A 65 9.76 -4.63 -19.47
C TYR A 65 8.76 -4.65 -20.64
N LEU A 66 7.59 -4.04 -20.45
CA LEU A 66 6.56 -3.92 -21.49
C LEU A 66 7.01 -3.06 -22.66
N LEU A 67 7.71 -1.94 -22.39
CA LEU A 67 8.28 -1.07 -23.43
C LEU A 67 9.34 -1.80 -24.26
N GLN A 68 10.26 -2.51 -23.62
CA GLN A 68 11.28 -3.32 -24.32
C GLN A 68 10.64 -4.41 -25.19
N ARG A 69 9.60 -5.08 -24.69
CA ARG A 69 8.83 -6.05 -25.49
C ARG A 69 8.15 -5.42 -26.70
N LYS A 70 7.65 -4.18 -26.59
CA LYS A 70 7.03 -3.47 -27.71
C LYS A 70 8.05 -3.00 -28.75
N LEU A 71 9.22 -2.53 -28.33
CA LEU A 71 10.28 -2.06 -29.24
C LEU A 71 11.06 -3.19 -29.92
N SER A 72 11.04 -4.39 -29.34
CA SER A 72 11.65 -5.59 -29.91
C SER A 72 10.74 -6.34 -30.90
N ARG A 73 9.50 -5.86 -31.10
CA ARG A 73 8.53 -6.37 -32.07
C ARG A 73 8.49 -5.45 -33.28
#